data_AF-A0A4V5NDX4-F1
#
_entry.id   AF-A0A4V5NDX4-F1
#
_cell.length_a   1.000
_cell.length_b   1.000
_cell.length_c   1.000
_cell.angle_alpha   90.00
_cell.angle_beta   90.00
_cell.angle_gamma   90.00
#
_symmetry.space_group_name_H-M   'P 1'
#
loop_
_entity.id
_entity.type
_entity.pdbx_description
1 polymer ?
#
loop_
_entity_poly.entity_id
_entity_poly.type
_entity_poly.pdbx_seq_one_letter_code
_entity_poly.pdbx_strand_id
1 'polypeptide(L)'
;MEVNTIPYHTLGYVPDSYHIIDWIPVDTLASIIVDIAHSGRSSKAPLIFNLVNPKDSEWQTFIQAVQKHFSTQKLVPIALLEWIEMLKKVDPGDSQQLATLLAVKILEFYELAALAASRERQLYASHNGVTNMEFLASGQ
;
A
#
# COMPACT_ATOMS: atom_id res chain seq x y z
N MET A 1 30.84 20.51 5.55
CA MET A 1 29.72 20.25 6.47
C MET A 1 29.45 18.76 6.40
N GLU A 2 29.90 17.99 7.38
CA GLU A 2 29.56 16.57 7.46
C GLU A 2 28.09 16.45 7.84
N VAL A 3 27.30 15.84 6.96
CA VAL A 3 25.94 15.43 7.28
C VAL A 3 26.08 14.25 8.24
N ASN A 4 25.81 14.47 9.52
CA ASN A 4 25.68 13.40 10.52
C ASN A 4 24.47 12.54 10.18
N THR A 5 24.62 11.62 9.23
CA THR A 5 23.64 10.57 8.96
C THR A 5 23.67 9.60 10.12
N ILE A 6 22.65 9.64 10.97
CA ILE A 6 22.39 8.58 11.95
C ILE A 6 22.16 7.29 11.14
N PRO A 7 22.97 6.23 11.31
CA PRO A 7 22.80 5.00 10.56
C PRO A 7 21.48 4.35 10.98
N TYR A 8 20.50 4.29 10.08
CA TYR A 8 19.23 3.64 10.36
C TYR A 8 19.45 2.13 10.57
N HIS A 9 18.90 1.59 11.66
CA HIS A 9 18.92 0.17 11.95
C HIS A 9 17.61 -0.43 11.49
N THR A 10 17.67 -1.44 10.62
CA THR A 10 16.51 -2.22 10.24
C THR A 10 16.43 -3.46 11.10
N LEU A 11 15.21 -3.93 11.41
CA LEU A 11 14.99 -5.23 12.05
C LEU A 11 15.57 -6.40 11.23
N GLY A 12 15.72 -6.23 9.91
CA GLY A 12 16.06 -7.33 9.00
C GLY A 12 14.90 -8.28 8.75
N TYR A 13 13.72 -7.99 9.30
CA TYR A 13 12.50 -8.77 9.14
C TYR A 13 11.39 -7.95 8.49
N VAL A 14 10.54 -8.61 7.70
CA VAL A 14 9.37 -8.03 7.04
C VAL A 14 8.20 -9.01 7.12
N PRO A 15 6.93 -8.55 7.16
CA PRO A 15 5.79 -9.43 7.01
C PRO A 15 5.86 -10.22 5.70
N ASP A 16 5.64 -11.52 5.76
CA ASP A 16 5.61 -12.45 4.63
C ASP A 16 4.34 -12.34 3.78
N SER A 17 3.28 -11.82 4.37
CA SER A 17 1.97 -11.74 3.78
C SER A 17 1.26 -10.47 4.24
N TYR A 18 0.57 -9.85 3.29
CA TYR A 18 -0.32 -8.73 3.51
C TYR A 18 -1.42 -8.75 2.44
N HIS A 19 -2.17 -7.65 2.29
CA HIS A 19 -3.16 -7.50 1.22
C HIS A 19 -2.52 -7.41 -0.17
N ILE A 20 -3.35 -7.68 -1.20
CA ILE A 20 -3.01 -7.42 -2.60
C ILE A 20 -2.56 -5.97 -2.76
N ILE A 21 -1.50 -5.78 -3.53
CA ILE A 21 -0.92 -4.49 -3.84
C ILE A 21 -1.62 -3.90 -5.07
N ASP A 22 -2.33 -2.79 -4.86
CA ASP A 22 -2.96 -1.95 -5.89
C ASP A 22 -2.22 -0.60 -5.98
N TRP A 23 -0.96 -0.64 -6.43
CA TRP A 23 -0.14 0.57 -6.56
C TRP A 23 -0.18 1.13 -7.98
N ILE A 24 -0.36 2.44 -8.07
CA ILE A 24 -0.25 3.19 -9.32
C ILE A 24 0.91 4.18 -9.17
N PRO A 25 1.87 4.21 -10.11
CA PRO A 25 2.89 5.25 -10.15
C PRO A 25 2.26 6.64 -10.23
N VAL A 26 2.76 7.59 -9.42
CA VAL A 26 2.16 8.93 -9.29
C VAL A 26 2.17 9.72 -10.60
N ASP A 27 3.21 9.54 -11.42
CA ASP A 27 3.35 10.14 -12.75
C ASP A 27 2.28 9.61 -13.72
N THR A 28 2.03 8.30 -13.69
CA THR A 28 0.99 7.64 -14.49
C THR A 28 -0.40 8.11 -14.06
N LEU A 29 -0.68 8.14 -12.76
CA LEU A 29 -1.95 8.64 -12.22
C LEU A 29 -2.20 10.10 -12.62
N ALA A 30 -1.17 10.96 -12.49
CA ALA A 30 -1.27 12.36 -12.86
C ALA A 30 -1.56 12.53 -14.37
N SER A 31 -0.88 11.77 -15.23
CA SER A 31 -1.14 11.79 -16.68
C SER A 31 -2.59 11.43 -16.99
N ILE A 32 -3.12 10.36 -16.37
CA ILE A 32 -4.51 9.93 -16.57
C ILE A 32 -5.49 11.02 -16.15
N ILE A 33 -5.26 11.69 -15.01
CA ILE A 33 -6.12 12.79 -14.54
C ILE A 33 -6.14 13.95 -15.55
N VAL A 34 -4.97 14.32 -16.10
CA VAL A 34 -4.87 15.37 -17.12
C VAL A 34 -5.64 14.98 -18.38
N ASP A 35 -5.52 13.74 -18.85
CA ASP A 35 -6.22 13.25 -20.03
C ASP A 35 -7.74 13.24 -19.83
N ILE A 36 -8.21 12.79 -18.67
CA ILE A 36 -9.64 12.81 -18.30
C ILE A 36 -10.17 14.25 -18.26
N ALA A 37 -9.42 15.17 -17.65
CA ALA A 37 -9.82 16.58 -17.55
C ALA A 37 -9.98 17.25 -18.92
N HIS A 38 -9.17 16.84 -19.92
CA HIS A 38 -9.23 17.41 -21.27
C HIS A 38 -10.22 16.71 -22.21
N SER A 39 -10.55 15.44 -21.96
CA SER A 39 -11.50 14.65 -22.77
C SER A 39 -12.98 14.91 -22.44
N GLY A 40 -13.29 15.37 -21.22
CA GLY A 40 -14.67 15.63 -20.75
C GLY A 40 -15.38 16.85 -21.35
N ARG A 41 -14.82 17.54 -22.35
CA ARG A 41 -15.38 18.80 -22.90
C ARG A 41 -16.69 18.64 -23.67
N SER A 42 -17.14 17.40 -23.95
CA SER A 42 -18.34 17.13 -24.75
C SER A 42 -19.52 16.51 -23.98
N SER A 43 -19.36 16.06 -22.73
CA SER A 43 -20.48 15.51 -21.95
C SER A 43 -21.15 16.58 -21.08
N LYS A 44 -22.49 16.64 -21.10
CA LYS A 44 -23.29 17.55 -20.26
C LYS A 44 -23.43 17.09 -18.81
N ALA A 45 -22.98 15.89 -18.49
CA ALA A 45 -23.07 15.26 -17.16
C ALA A 45 -21.67 14.95 -16.60
N PRO A 46 -21.50 15.01 -15.27
CA PRO A 46 -20.25 14.64 -14.61
C PRO A 46 -19.98 13.13 -14.80
N LEU A 47 -18.75 12.79 -15.16
CA LEU A 47 -18.27 11.42 -15.28
C LEU A 47 -17.44 11.06 -14.06
N ILE A 48 -17.61 9.84 -13.55
CA ILE A 48 -16.88 9.30 -12.39
C ILE A 48 -15.96 8.19 -12.89
N PHE A 49 -14.68 8.28 -12.53
CA PHE A 49 -13.67 7.29 -12.91
C PHE A 49 -13.02 6.70 -11.66
N ASN A 50 -12.90 5.37 -11.62
CA ASN A 50 -12.12 4.67 -10.61
C ASN A 50 -10.72 4.38 -11.16
N LEU A 51 -9.72 5.13 -10.71
CA LEU A 51 -8.34 4.97 -11.15
C LEU A 51 -7.64 3.97 -10.24
N VAL A 52 -7.58 2.71 -10.69
CA VAL A 52 -6.93 1.57 -10.01
C VAL A 52 -5.83 1.01 -10.89
N ASN A 53 -4.87 0.29 -10.29
CA ASN A 53 -3.93 -0.50 -11.06
C ASN A 53 -4.70 -1.66 -11.72
N PRO A 54 -4.67 -1.80 -13.06
CA PRO A 54 -5.37 -2.89 -13.73
C PRO A 54 -4.78 -4.27 -13.45
N LYS A 55 -3.60 -4.34 -12.81
CA LYS A 55 -2.89 -5.59 -12.52
C LYS A 55 -2.53 -5.67 -11.04
N ASP A 56 -3.35 -6.39 -10.31
CA ASP A 56 -3.07 -6.78 -8.93
C ASP A 56 -1.68 -7.40 -8.80
N SER A 57 -0.94 -6.97 -7.77
CA SER A 57 0.37 -7.50 -7.45
C SER A 57 0.35 -8.21 -6.10
N GLU A 58 0.87 -9.43 -6.07
CA GLU A 58 1.06 -10.19 -4.83
C GLU A 58 2.11 -9.52 -3.94
N TRP A 59 1.88 -9.51 -2.62
CA TRP A 59 2.83 -8.97 -1.65
C TRP A 59 4.21 -9.63 -1.76
N GLN A 60 4.24 -10.93 -2.02
CA GLN A 60 5.46 -11.71 -2.21
C GLN A 60 6.34 -11.19 -3.35
N THR A 61 5.73 -10.76 -4.46
CA THR A 61 6.46 -10.20 -5.62
C THR A 61 7.20 -8.92 -5.22
N PHE A 62 6.58 -8.09 -4.38
CA PHE A 62 7.22 -6.88 -3.86
C PHE A 62 8.41 -7.22 -2.96
N ILE A 63 8.26 -8.15 -2.01
CA ILE A 63 9.35 -8.56 -1.12
C ILE A 63 10.56 -9.10 -1.91
N GLN A 64 10.32 -9.91 -2.94
CA GLN A 64 11.38 -10.41 -3.83
C GLN A 64 12.09 -9.27 -4.58
N ALA A 65 11.34 -8.28 -5.07
CA ALA A 65 11.92 -7.11 -5.73
C ALA A 65 12.80 -6.30 -4.78
N VAL A 66 12.36 -6.10 -3.53
CA VAL A 66 13.13 -5.41 -2.48
C VAL A 66 14.41 -6.19 -2.15
N GLN A 67 14.31 -7.49 -1.91
CA GLN A 67 15.48 -8.35 -1.63
C GLN A 67 16.51 -8.32 -2.77
N LYS A 68 16.05 -8.33 -4.02
CA LYS A 68 16.92 -8.24 -5.20
C LYS A 68 17.62 -6.88 -5.28
N HIS A 69 16.94 -5.79 -4.92
CA HIS A 69 17.49 -4.44 -5.02
C HIS A 69 18.46 -4.11 -3.88
N PHE A 70 18.16 -4.54 -2.65
CA PHE A 70 18.91 -4.20 -1.44
C PHE A 70 19.80 -5.34 -0.94
N SER A 71 20.48 -6.05 -1.85
CA SER A 71 21.20 -7.32 -1.61
C SER A 71 22.26 -7.30 -0.49
N THR A 72 22.54 -6.16 0.13
CA THR A 72 23.50 -5.96 1.22
C THR A 72 22.98 -6.36 2.60
N GLN A 73 21.66 -6.50 2.78
CA GLN A 73 21.07 -6.94 4.06
C GLN A 73 20.08 -8.09 3.85
N LYS A 74 20.23 -9.15 4.64
CA LYS A 74 19.34 -10.32 4.58
C LYS A 74 17.97 -9.93 5.16
N LEU A 75 17.06 -9.49 4.29
CA LEU A 75 15.66 -9.26 4.64
C LEU A 75 14.93 -10.62 4.73
N VAL A 76 14.45 -10.98 5.91
CA VAL A 76 13.79 -12.27 6.18
C VAL A 76 12.28 -12.06 6.30
N PRO A 77 11.46 -12.67 5.42
CA PRO A 77 10.01 -12.67 5.57
C PRO A 77 9.58 -13.53 6.77
N ILE A 78 8.68 -13.03 7.62
CA ILE A 78 8.10 -13.72 8.79
C ILE A 78 6.60 -13.41 8.91
N ALA A 79 5.86 -14.17 9.72
CA ALA A 79 4.43 -13.92 9.91
C ALA A 79 4.15 -12.50 10.45
N LEU A 80 3.09 -11.85 9.97
CA LEU A 80 2.74 -10.48 10.38
C LEU A 80 2.64 -10.31 11.90
N LEU A 81 1.99 -11.24 12.60
CA LEU A 81 1.85 -11.20 14.06
C LEU A 81 3.20 -11.34 14.76
N GLU A 82 4.07 -12.23 14.27
CA GLU A 82 5.42 -12.37 14.80
C GLU A 82 6.23 -11.08 14.64
N TRP A 83 6.11 -10.44 13.47
CA TRP A 83 6.76 -9.16 13.18
C TRP A 83 6.28 -8.04 14.12
N ILE A 84 4.97 -7.96 14.38
CA ILE A 84 4.38 -7.02 15.35
C ILE A 84 4.94 -7.28 16.77
N GLU A 85 4.99 -8.54 17.20
CA GLU A 85 5.54 -8.89 18.51
C GLU A 85 7.04 -8.58 18.63
N MET A 86 7.80 -8.65 17.54
CA MET A 86 9.20 -8.20 17.54
C MET A 86 9.31 -6.69 17.72
N LEU A 87 8.45 -5.91 17.07
CA LEU A 87 8.43 -4.45 17.22
C LEU A 87 8.05 -4.01 18.63
N LYS A 88 7.12 -4.71 19.30
CA LYS A 88 6.70 -4.43 20.68
C LYS A 88 7.80 -4.60 21.72
N LYS A 89 8.82 -5.43 21.43
CA LYS A 89 9.95 -5.66 22.34
C LYS A 89 10.92 -4.49 22.40
N VAL A 90 10.76 -3.50 21.54
CA VAL A 90 11.59 -2.29 21.54
C VAL A 90 11.22 -1.44 22.74
N ASP A 91 12.21 -1.04 23.54
CA ASP A 91 11.98 -0.26 24.75
C ASP A 91 11.55 1.18 24.39
N PRO A 92 10.32 1.62 24.75
CA PRO A 92 9.89 2.99 24.51
C PRO A 92 10.68 4.03 25.33
N GLY A 93 11.41 3.61 26.37
CA GLY A 93 12.31 4.45 27.15
C GLY A 93 13.68 4.68 26.47
N ASP A 94 14.06 3.87 25.49
CA ASP A 94 15.33 4.00 24.79
C ASP A 94 15.21 4.95 23.59
N SER A 95 15.41 6.23 23.87
CA SER A 95 15.40 7.30 22.86
C SER A 95 16.37 7.09 21.70
N GLN A 96 17.49 6.37 21.92
CA GLN A 96 18.47 6.08 20.89
C GLN A 96 17.96 4.95 19.99
N GLN A 97 17.37 3.90 20.56
CA GLN A 97 16.76 2.81 19.80
C GLN A 97 15.56 3.30 18.97
N LEU A 98 14.71 4.16 19.53
CA LEU A 98 13.57 4.77 18.83
C LEU A 98 13.97 5.72 17.70
N ALA A 99 15.08 6.46 17.87
CA ALA A 99 15.62 7.30 16.81
C ALA A 99 16.14 6.49 15.61
N THR A 100 16.57 5.25 15.86
CA THR A 100 17.29 4.45 14.88
C THR A 100 16.42 3.38 14.22
N LEU A 101 15.40 2.87 14.93
CA LEU A 101 14.46 1.88 14.44
C LEU A 101 13.11 2.52 14.09
N LEU A 102 13.03 3.12 12.89
CA LEU A 102 11.85 3.85 12.42
C LEU A 102 10.58 3.01 12.32
N ALA A 103 10.70 1.69 12.19
CA ALA A 103 9.57 0.77 12.09
C ALA A 103 8.66 0.79 13.33
N VAL A 104 9.14 1.24 14.50
CA VAL A 104 8.30 1.39 15.70
C VAL A 104 7.20 2.45 15.47
N LYS A 105 7.44 3.46 14.64
CA LYS A 105 6.48 4.55 14.38
C LYS A 105 5.21 4.08 13.65
N ILE A 106 5.28 2.93 12.98
CA ILE A 106 4.16 2.34 12.24
C ILE A 106 3.53 1.16 12.98
N LEU A 107 3.98 0.85 14.21
CA LEU A 107 3.49 -0.28 14.99
C LEU A 107 1.96 -0.23 15.20
N GLU A 108 1.45 0.90 15.69
CA GLU A 108 0.01 1.08 15.95
C GLU A 108 -0.84 0.83 14.71
N PHE A 109 -0.36 1.28 13.54
CA PHE A 109 -1.04 1.03 12.27
C PHE A 109 -1.18 -0.47 11.97
N TYR A 110 -0.11 -1.25 12.16
CA TYR A 110 -0.13 -2.68 11.88
C TYR A 110 -0.90 -3.48 12.93
N GLU A 111 -0.92 -3.05 14.19
CA GLU A 111 -1.79 -3.64 15.22
C GLU A 111 -3.27 -3.47 14.87
N LEU A 112 -3.66 -2.26 14.50
CA LEU A 112 -5.03 -1.97 14.06
C LEU A 112 -5.39 -2.76 12.80
N ALA A 113 -4.49 -2.87 11.83
CA ALA A 113 -4.71 -3.64 10.62
C ALA A 113 -4.88 -5.14 10.91
N ALA A 114 -4.09 -5.72 11.82
CA ALA A 114 -4.21 -7.13 12.23
C ALA A 114 -5.54 -7.40 12.94
N LEU A 115 -5.97 -6.49 13.82
CA LEU A 115 -7.30 -6.55 14.45
C LEU A 115 -8.42 -6.44 13.41
N ALA A 116 -8.31 -5.51 12.47
CA ALA A 116 -9.29 -5.34 11.40
C ALA A 116 -9.36 -6.56 10.46
N ALA A 117 -8.24 -7.21 10.15
CA ALA A 117 -8.22 -8.43 9.35
C ALA A 117 -8.89 -9.62 10.06
N SER A 118 -8.82 -9.68 11.39
CA SER A 118 -9.55 -10.67 12.20
C SER A 118 -11.07 -10.40 12.22
N ARG A 119 -11.47 -9.16 11.95
CA ARG A 119 -12.86 -8.76 11.78
C ARG A 119 -13.24 -9.07 10.33
N GLU A 120 -14.12 -10.05 10.14
CA GLU A 120 -14.63 -10.43 8.82
C GLU A 120 -14.98 -9.18 7.99
N ARG A 121 -14.29 -8.96 6.86
CA ARG A 121 -14.64 -7.88 5.93
C ARG A 121 -16.03 -8.21 5.40
N GLN A 122 -17.06 -7.55 5.92
CA GLN A 122 -18.36 -7.50 5.27
C GLN A 122 -18.15 -6.80 3.92
N LEU A 123 -17.94 -7.62 2.88
CA LEU A 123 -17.86 -7.15 1.51
C LEU A 123 -19.20 -6.47 1.22
N TYR A 124 -19.19 -5.14 1.07
CA TYR A 124 -20.33 -4.42 0.54
C TYR A 124 -20.47 -4.82 -0.93
N ALA A 125 -21.25 -5.87 -1.18
CA ALA A 125 -21.82 -6.10 -2.50
C ALA A 125 -22.78 -4.92 -2.76
N SER A 126 -22.29 -3.88 -3.43
CA SER A 126 -23.16 -2.83 -3.94
C SER A 126 -24.14 -3.47 -4.90
N HIS A 127 -25.42 -3.42 -4.56
CA HIS A 127 -26.55 -3.92 -5.35
C HIS A 127 -26.64 -3.28 -6.75
N ASN A 128 -25.83 -2.26 -7.05
CA ASN A 128 -25.89 -1.47 -8.28
C ASN A 128 -24.62 -1.57 -9.15
N GLY A 129 -23.69 -2.48 -8.84
CA GLY A 129 -22.41 -2.62 -9.53
C GLY A 129 -22.44 -3.52 -10.78
N VAL A 130 -23.34 -3.27 -11.73
CA VAL A 130 -23.18 -3.74 -13.12
C VAL A 130 -23.04 -2.49 -13.97
N THR A 131 -21.81 -2.10 -14.30
CA THR A 131 -21.56 -1.04 -15.27
C THR A 131 -21.87 -1.58 -16.66
N ASN A 132 -23.16 -1.65 -17.00
CA ASN A 132 -23.58 -1.76 -18.39
C ASN A 132 -23.20 -0.46 -19.08
N MET A 133 -22.12 -0.47 -19.86
CA MET A 133 -21.83 0.56 -20.89
C MET A 133 -22.82 0.50 -22.07
N GLU A 134 -24.05 0.04 -21.84
CA GLU A 134 -25.03 -0.26 -22.89
C GLU A 134 -26.21 0.72 -22.91
N PHE A 135 -25.98 1.99 -22.54
CA PHE A 135 -27.03 3.03 -22.60
C PHE A 135 -26.66 4.27 -23.43
N LEU A 136 -25.80 4.14 -24.45
CA LEU A 136 -25.60 5.23 -25.43
C LEU A 136 -25.76 4.80 -26.89
N ALA A 137 -26.43 3.68 -27.16
CA ALA A 137 -26.74 3.24 -28.51
C ALA A 137 -28.24 2.90 -28.69
N SER A 138 -29.12 3.85 -28.40
CA SER A 138 -30.53 3.80 -28.84
C SER A 138 -31.12 5.21 -28.81
N GLY A 139 -30.85 5.96 -29.87
CA GLY A 139 -31.33 7.31 -30.05
C GLY A 139 -31.27 7.72 -31.52
N GLN A 140 -31.92 6.93 -32.39
CA GLN A 140 -32.45 7.35 -33.68
C GLN A 140 -33.74 6.59 -33.96
#